data_AF-A0AAE6SSZ7-F1
#
_entry.id   AF-A0AAE6SSZ7-F1
#
_cell.length_a   1.000
_cell.length_b   1.000
_cell.length_c   1.000
_cell.angle_alpha   90.00
_cell.angle_beta   90.00
_cell.angle_gamma   90.00
#
_symmetry.space_group_name_H-M   'P 1'
#
loop_
_entity.id
_entity.type
_entity.pdbx_description
1 polymer ?
#
loop_
_entity_poly.entity_id
_entity_poly.type
_entity_poly.pdbx_seq_one_letter_code
_entity_poly.pdbx_strand_id
1 'polypeptide(L)'
;MSKAKSDTNKHRDNLEGDIKEAVEADKDIRDTVRCITLKALSEGKLDLNELSQIARCVIKGAGLGAVIHSRDGQTHQLTKAVAGLEDALCSAVEASKLAVEEASSHVNTFSKQDLQRTLNDLSELEAMYLETLKDVAKEANEAVSVTLNDLARHGRVSGTAVGQKVTEVSTLLNQQLTERLSDTVAAGVDSAAKVTRNLAYAAAGFLDAFAQKLNEKSTSNSNSNKSQ
;
A
#
# COMPACT_ATOMS: atom_id res chain seq x y z
N MET A 1 2.36 17.62 -21.83
CA MET A 1 1.63 17.18 -20.61
C MET A 1 0.42 16.27 -20.87
N SER A 2 -0.12 16.12 -22.10
CA SER A 2 -1.31 15.27 -22.36
C SER A 2 -1.07 13.76 -22.32
N LYS A 3 0.07 13.26 -22.79
CA LYS A 3 0.31 11.81 -22.94
C LYS A 3 0.50 11.10 -21.59
N ALA A 4 1.37 11.63 -20.72
CA ALA A 4 1.61 11.07 -19.39
C ALA A 4 0.34 11.03 -18.51
N LYS A 5 -0.51 12.08 -18.54
CA LYS A 5 -1.81 12.04 -17.84
C LYS A 5 -2.77 11.00 -18.42
N SER A 6 -2.76 10.81 -19.74
CA SER A 6 -3.58 9.80 -20.42
C SER A 6 -3.15 8.37 -20.10
N ASP A 7 -1.83 8.13 -20.02
CA ASP A 7 -1.29 6.80 -19.68
C ASP A 7 -1.58 6.46 -18.21
N THR A 8 -1.37 7.41 -17.28
CA THR A 8 -1.71 7.22 -15.85
C THR A 8 -3.21 6.98 -15.64
N ASN A 9 -4.09 7.68 -16.37
CA ASN A 9 -5.53 7.45 -16.24
C ASN A 9 -5.91 6.04 -16.74
N LYS A 10 -5.34 5.59 -17.84
CA LYS A 10 -5.57 4.25 -18.39
C LYS A 10 -5.08 3.14 -17.46
N HIS A 11 -3.93 3.30 -16.81
CA HIS A 11 -3.44 2.35 -15.81
C HIS A 11 -4.38 2.26 -14.60
N ARG A 12 -4.99 3.37 -14.19
CA ARG A 12 -5.95 3.41 -13.07
C ARG A 12 -7.31 2.83 -13.43
N ASP A 13 -7.81 3.11 -14.63
CA ASP A 13 -9.04 2.52 -15.14
C ASP A 13 -8.91 0.99 -15.25
N ASN A 14 -7.75 0.49 -15.66
CA ASN A 14 -7.44 -0.94 -15.65
C ASN A 14 -7.41 -1.51 -14.22
N LEU A 15 -6.77 -0.83 -13.27
CA LEU A 15 -6.72 -1.27 -11.87
C LEU A 15 -8.11 -1.41 -11.24
N GLU A 16 -9.00 -0.42 -11.45
CA GLU A 16 -10.38 -0.50 -10.92
C GLU A 16 -11.12 -1.71 -11.51
N GLY A 17 -10.96 -1.95 -12.82
CA GLY A 17 -11.54 -3.11 -13.52
C GLY A 17 -11.00 -4.45 -12.99
N ASP A 18 -9.69 -4.59 -12.86
CA ASP A 18 -9.03 -5.81 -12.36
C ASP A 18 -9.50 -6.17 -10.94
N ILE A 19 -9.66 -5.15 -10.08
CA ILE A 19 -10.17 -5.34 -8.71
C ILE A 19 -11.64 -5.74 -8.73
N LYS A 20 -12.46 -5.09 -9.56
CA LYS A 20 -13.87 -5.45 -9.74
C LYS A 20 -13.99 -6.92 -10.14
N GLU A 21 -13.27 -7.35 -11.16
CA GLU A 21 -13.28 -8.75 -11.63
C GLU A 21 -12.81 -9.73 -10.56
N ALA A 22 -11.76 -9.38 -9.79
CA ALA A 22 -11.28 -10.20 -8.69
C ALA A 22 -12.33 -10.40 -7.58
N VAL A 23 -13.11 -9.37 -7.26
CA VAL A 23 -14.20 -9.44 -6.27
C VAL A 23 -15.39 -10.21 -6.83
N GLU A 24 -15.73 -10.03 -8.11
CA GLU A 24 -16.79 -10.78 -8.81
C GLU A 24 -16.53 -12.28 -8.85
N ALA A 25 -15.27 -12.68 -8.97
CA ALA A 25 -14.88 -14.09 -9.01
C ALA A 25 -15.06 -14.82 -7.67
N ASP A 26 -15.19 -14.08 -6.55
CA ASP A 26 -15.34 -14.57 -5.16
C ASP A 26 -14.34 -15.66 -4.75
N LYS A 27 -13.10 -15.55 -5.23
CA LYS A 27 -12.00 -16.50 -4.93
C LYS A 27 -10.83 -15.76 -4.30
N ASP A 28 -10.51 -16.15 -3.07
CA ASP A 28 -9.37 -15.60 -2.30
C ASP A 28 -9.27 -14.07 -2.37
N ILE A 29 -10.43 -13.38 -2.31
CA ILE A 29 -10.56 -11.94 -2.59
C ILE A 29 -9.47 -11.10 -1.93
N ARG A 30 -9.23 -11.33 -0.64
CA ARG A 30 -8.25 -10.57 0.15
C ARG A 30 -6.84 -10.68 -0.46
N ASP A 31 -6.38 -11.89 -0.76
CA ASP A 31 -5.04 -12.14 -1.29
C ASP A 31 -4.91 -11.66 -2.75
N THR A 32 -5.94 -11.86 -3.56
CA THR A 32 -5.97 -11.39 -4.95
C THR A 32 -5.93 -9.87 -5.02
N VAL A 33 -6.78 -9.18 -4.25
CA VAL A 33 -6.79 -7.71 -4.16
C VAL A 33 -5.46 -7.19 -3.63
N ARG A 34 -4.89 -7.83 -2.60
CA ARG A 34 -3.55 -7.49 -2.11
C ARG A 34 -2.51 -7.58 -3.22
N CYS A 35 -2.47 -8.69 -3.98
CA CYS A 35 -1.51 -8.90 -5.04
C CYS A 35 -1.62 -7.85 -6.16
N ILE A 36 -2.84 -7.58 -6.65
CA ILE A 36 -3.09 -6.57 -7.68
C ILE A 36 -2.65 -5.18 -7.19
N THR A 37 -2.99 -4.85 -5.94
CA THR A 37 -2.62 -3.57 -5.33
C THR A 37 -1.10 -3.43 -5.19
N LEU A 38 -0.39 -4.45 -4.71
CA LEU A 38 1.07 -4.42 -4.59
C LEU A 38 1.76 -4.19 -5.93
N LYS A 39 1.26 -4.83 -6.98
CA LYS A 39 1.77 -4.62 -8.34
C LYS A 39 1.58 -3.17 -8.78
N ALA A 40 0.37 -2.62 -8.62
CA ALA A 40 0.10 -1.22 -8.96
C ALA A 40 0.99 -0.25 -8.17
N LEU A 41 1.20 -0.51 -6.87
CA LEU A 41 2.08 0.28 -6.01
C LEU A 41 3.54 0.22 -6.48
N SER A 42 4.01 -0.94 -6.93
CA SER A 42 5.39 -1.12 -7.41
C SER A 42 5.68 -0.42 -8.74
N GLU A 43 4.65 -0.22 -9.58
CA GLU A 43 4.76 0.46 -10.87
C GLU A 43 4.65 1.99 -10.74
N GLY A 44 4.07 2.46 -9.63
CA GLY A 44 3.81 3.87 -9.35
C GLY A 44 4.94 4.59 -8.60
N LYS A 45 4.68 5.85 -8.25
CA LYS A 45 5.50 6.58 -7.27
C LYS A 45 4.97 6.24 -5.87
N LEU A 46 5.86 5.89 -4.94
CA LEU A 46 5.49 5.66 -3.55
C LEU A 46 5.46 6.97 -2.77
N ASP A 47 4.51 7.84 -3.12
CA ASP A 47 4.15 9.04 -2.36
C ASP A 47 2.67 9.00 -1.98
N LEU A 48 2.30 9.75 -0.92
CA LEU A 48 0.94 9.71 -0.37
C LEU A 48 -0.17 10.02 -1.38
N ASN A 49 0.09 10.89 -2.35
CA ASN A 49 -0.90 11.23 -3.35
C ASN A 49 -1.16 10.03 -4.27
N GLU A 50 -0.11 9.37 -4.78
CA GLU A 50 -0.30 8.17 -5.60
C GLU A 50 -0.93 7.02 -4.80
N LEU A 51 -0.50 6.82 -3.55
CA LEU A 51 -1.11 5.83 -2.64
C LEU A 51 -2.61 6.06 -2.48
N SER A 52 -3.04 7.31 -2.28
CA SER A 52 -4.46 7.65 -2.17
C SER A 52 -5.25 7.36 -3.44
N GLN A 53 -4.67 7.60 -4.62
CA GLN A 53 -5.34 7.33 -5.89
C GLN A 53 -5.49 5.83 -6.14
N ILE A 54 -4.45 5.05 -5.86
CA ILE A 54 -4.49 3.58 -5.96
C ILE A 54 -5.52 3.02 -4.98
N ALA A 55 -5.47 3.43 -3.71
CA ALA A 55 -6.44 3.02 -2.70
C ALA A 55 -7.88 3.33 -3.12
N ARG A 56 -8.12 4.53 -3.69
CA ARG A 56 -9.43 4.94 -4.20
C ARG A 56 -9.92 4.02 -5.33
N CYS A 57 -9.07 3.73 -6.32
CA CYS A 57 -9.41 2.80 -7.41
C CYS A 57 -9.73 1.40 -6.89
N VAL A 58 -8.95 0.90 -5.93
CA VAL A 58 -9.18 -0.42 -5.32
C VAL A 58 -10.51 -0.46 -4.57
N ILE A 59 -10.81 0.53 -3.73
CA ILE A 59 -12.07 0.57 -2.96
C ILE A 59 -13.28 0.72 -3.90
N LYS A 60 -13.15 1.51 -4.97
CA LYS A 60 -14.20 1.65 -6.00
C LYS A 60 -14.45 0.35 -6.75
N GLY A 61 -13.40 -0.27 -7.28
CA GLY A 61 -13.48 -1.55 -7.98
C GLY A 61 -14.09 -2.62 -7.08
N ALA A 62 -13.69 -2.66 -5.81
CA ALA A 62 -14.22 -3.60 -4.84
C ALA A 62 -15.71 -3.38 -4.57
N GLY A 63 -16.15 -2.12 -4.44
CA GLY A 63 -17.55 -1.77 -4.31
C GLY A 63 -18.37 -2.19 -5.54
N LEU A 64 -17.83 -2.00 -6.74
CA LEU A 64 -18.48 -2.40 -8.00
C LEU A 64 -18.55 -3.92 -8.20
N GLY A 65 -17.56 -4.67 -7.74
CA GLY A 65 -17.60 -6.14 -7.84
C GLY A 65 -18.50 -6.78 -6.79
N ALA A 66 -18.58 -6.18 -5.60
CA ALA A 66 -19.37 -6.72 -4.50
C ALA A 66 -20.89 -6.67 -4.75
N VAL A 67 -21.39 -5.72 -5.56
CA VAL A 67 -22.83 -5.55 -5.80
C VAL A 67 -23.50 -6.68 -6.58
N ILE A 68 -22.73 -7.56 -7.23
CA ILE A 68 -23.28 -8.72 -7.96
C ILE A 68 -23.77 -9.83 -7.02
N HIS A 69 -23.36 -9.79 -5.76
CA HIS A 69 -23.71 -10.78 -4.76
C HIS A 69 -24.94 -10.34 -3.96
N SER A 70 -25.53 -11.28 -3.20
CA SER A 70 -26.60 -10.96 -2.24
C SER A 70 -26.11 -9.92 -1.21
N ARG A 71 -27.02 -9.22 -0.54
CA ARG A 71 -26.65 -8.14 0.40
C ARG A 71 -25.65 -8.59 1.49
N ASP A 72 -25.87 -9.77 2.07
CA ASP A 72 -24.96 -10.33 3.09
C ASP A 72 -23.61 -10.75 2.48
N GLY A 73 -23.63 -11.26 1.24
CA GLY A 73 -22.42 -11.51 0.46
C GLY A 73 -21.65 -10.22 0.24
N GLN A 74 -22.31 -9.20 -0.33
CA GLN A 74 -21.72 -7.91 -0.71
C GLN A 74 -20.89 -7.31 0.42
N THR A 75 -21.45 -7.24 1.64
CA THR A 75 -20.72 -6.73 2.80
C THR A 75 -19.47 -7.57 3.07
N HIS A 76 -19.59 -8.90 3.07
CA HIS A 76 -18.46 -9.81 3.31
C HIS A 76 -17.37 -9.72 2.24
N GLN A 77 -17.73 -9.69 0.96
CA GLN A 77 -16.76 -9.57 -0.14
C GLN A 77 -16.06 -8.20 -0.13
N LEU A 78 -16.81 -7.12 0.12
CA LEU A 78 -16.24 -5.78 0.23
C LEU A 78 -15.29 -5.67 1.42
N THR A 79 -15.65 -6.23 2.58
CA THR A 79 -14.75 -6.26 3.76
C THR A 79 -13.47 -7.05 3.47
N LYS A 80 -13.55 -8.20 2.78
CA LYS A 80 -12.36 -8.96 2.37
C LYS A 80 -11.47 -8.17 1.41
N ALA A 81 -12.05 -7.48 0.44
CA ALA A 81 -11.30 -6.67 -0.51
C ALA A 81 -10.61 -5.49 0.17
N VAL A 82 -11.31 -4.77 1.05
CA VAL A 82 -10.74 -3.68 1.85
C VAL A 82 -9.61 -4.18 2.77
N ALA A 83 -9.74 -5.37 3.36
CA ALA A 83 -8.65 -6.00 4.11
C ALA A 83 -7.43 -6.33 3.22
N GLY A 84 -7.65 -6.68 1.95
CA GLY A 84 -6.56 -6.91 0.98
C GLY A 84 -5.79 -5.63 0.65
N LEU A 85 -6.51 -4.51 0.52
CA LEU A 85 -5.90 -3.18 0.39
C LEU A 85 -5.10 -2.81 1.65
N GLU A 86 -5.66 -3.04 2.84
CA GLU A 86 -4.98 -2.78 4.12
C GLU A 86 -3.66 -3.57 4.22
N ASP A 87 -3.65 -4.84 3.83
CA ASP A 87 -2.44 -5.68 3.79
C ASP A 87 -1.40 -5.16 2.78
N ALA A 88 -1.85 -4.64 1.64
CA ALA A 88 -0.97 -4.05 0.64
C ALA A 88 -0.32 -2.76 1.15
N LEU A 89 -1.09 -1.89 1.84
CA LEU A 89 -0.57 -0.69 2.49
C LEU A 89 0.41 -1.04 3.62
N CYS A 90 0.11 -2.04 4.45
CA CYS A 90 1.07 -2.55 5.45
C CYS A 90 2.38 -3.01 4.79
N SER A 91 2.29 -3.67 3.65
CA SER A 91 3.47 -4.13 2.90
C SER A 91 4.25 -2.94 2.30
N ALA A 92 3.60 -1.83 1.93
CA ALA A 92 4.27 -0.61 1.49
C ALA A 92 5.05 0.07 2.62
N VAL A 93 4.53 0.02 3.85
CA VAL A 93 5.26 0.48 5.04
C VAL A 93 6.49 -0.40 5.30
N GLU A 94 6.34 -1.73 5.22
CA GLU A 94 7.47 -2.67 5.38
C GLU A 94 8.52 -2.49 4.27
N ALA A 95 8.09 -2.33 3.01
CA ALA A 95 8.99 -2.05 1.90
C ALA A 95 9.76 -0.73 2.09
N SER A 96 9.11 0.29 2.65
CA SER A 96 9.76 1.56 2.97
C SER A 96 10.82 1.40 4.05
N LYS A 97 10.53 0.60 5.10
CA LYS A 97 11.52 0.23 6.12
C LYS A 97 12.73 -0.47 5.50
N LEU A 98 12.50 -1.52 4.70
CA LEU A 98 13.58 -2.29 4.06
C LEU A 98 14.42 -1.42 3.12
N ALA A 99 13.78 -0.49 2.40
CA ALA A 99 14.49 0.48 1.58
C ALA A 99 15.41 1.39 2.41
N VAL A 100 14.95 1.84 3.58
CA VAL A 100 15.77 2.64 4.50
C VAL A 100 16.92 1.81 5.08
N GLU A 101 16.67 0.57 5.49
CA GLU A 101 17.70 -0.35 6.02
C GLU A 101 18.77 -0.65 4.95
N GLU A 102 18.37 -0.95 3.72
CA GLU A 102 19.28 -1.16 2.60
C GLU A 102 20.10 0.10 2.31
N ALA A 103 19.45 1.27 2.16
CA ALA A 103 20.14 2.53 1.92
C ALA A 103 21.13 2.90 3.04
N SER A 104 20.78 2.54 4.28
CA SER A 104 21.56 2.76 5.49
C SER A 104 22.78 1.85 5.62
N SER A 105 22.82 0.73 4.90
CA SER A 105 23.98 -0.17 4.81
C SER A 105 25.04 0.34 3.82
N HIS A 106 24.66 1.26 2.92
CA HIS A 106 25.55 1.89 1.95
C HIS A 106 25.96 3.29 2.44
N VAL A 107 27.26 3.47 2.69
CA VAL A 107 27.87 4.58 3.49
C VAL A 107 27.56 6.01 3.00
N ASN A 108 27.01 6.22 1.79
CA ASN A 108 26.96 7.56 1.17
C ASN A 108 25.68 7.88 0.38
N THR A 109 24.56 7.20 0.63
CA THR A 109 23.43 7.23 -0.32
C THR A 109 22.25 8.13 0.05
N PHE A 110 22.13 8.64 1.29
CA PHE A 110 20.88 9.27 1.71
C PHE A 110 21.00 10.49 2.66
N SER A 111 20.10 11.47 2.50
CA SER A 111 20.06 12.67 3.33
C SER A 111 19.09 12.53 4.51
N LYS A 112 19.35 13.27 5.60
CA LYS A 112 18.43 13.39 6.74
C LYS A 112 17.04 13.89 6.32
N GLN A 113 16.99 14.76 5.30
CA GLN A 113 15.75 15.35 4.80
C GLN A 113 14.84 14.31 4.16
N ASP A 114 15.41 13.38 3.41
CA ASP A 114 14.63 12.35 2.75
C ASP A 114 14.06 11.32 3.75
N LEU A 115 14.80 10.98 4.82
CA LEU A 115 14.29 10.14 5.90
C LEU A 115 13.14 10.82 6.67
N GLN A 116 13.29 12.10 6.99
CA GLN A 116 12.21 12.88 7.62
C GLN A 116 10.97 12.92 6.75
N ARG A 117 11.13 13.07 5.43
CA ARG A 117 10.01 13.01 4.49
C ARG A 117 9.31 11.65 4.53
N THR A 118 10.06 10.54 4.49
CA THR A 118 9.48 9.19 4.61
C THR A 118 8.73 9.01 5.92
N LEU A 119 9.27 9.46 7.06
CA LEU A 119 8.58 9.38 8.35
C LEU A 119 7.28 10.20 8.37
N ASN A 120 7.29 11.40 7.79
CA ASN A 120 6.09 12.23 7.65
C ASN A 120 5.05 11.53 6.77
N ASP A 121 5.46 11.02 5.60
CA ASP A 121 4.59 10.31 4.68
C ASP A 121 3.96 9.07 5.34
N LEU A 122 4.74 8.31 6.12
CA LEU A 122 4.24 7.18 6.90
C LEU A 122 3.24 7.60 7.97
N SER A 123 3.50 8.71 8.69
CA SER A 123 2.64 9.19 9.78
C SER A 123 1.23 9.60 9.31
N GLU A 124 1.09 10.00 8.05
CA GLU A 124 -0.19 10.39 7.46
C GLU A 124 -0.92 9.22 6.77
N LEU A 125 -0.29 8.05 6.65
CA LEU A 125 -0.80 6.95 5.82
C LEU A 125 -2.14 6.37 6.32
N GLU A 126 -2.29 6.17 7.64
CA GLU A 126 -3.55 5.69 8.22
C GLU A 126 -4.67 6.71 8.01
N ALA A 127 -4.39 8.00 8.21
CA ALA A 127 -5.37 9.06 8.00
C ALA A 127 -5.82 9.11 6.53
N MET A 128 -4.87 9.00 5.59
CA MET A 128 -5.15 8.92 4.16
C MET A 128 -6.05 7.72 3.84
N TYR A 129 -5.75 6.54 4.38
CA TYR A 129 -6.55 5.33 4.17
C TYR A 129 -7.98 5.49 4.68
N LEU A 130 -8.16 5.98 5.91
CA LEU A 130 -9.48 6.20 6.50
C LEU A 130 -10.30 7.25 5.77
N GLU A 131 -9.67 8.34 5.30
CA GLU A 131 -10.38 9.36 4.52
C GLU A 131 -10.77 8.84 3.14
N THR A 132 -9.92 8.01 2.51
CA THR A 132 -10.25 7.39 1.22
C THR A 132 -11.50 6.50 1.32
N LEU A 133 -11.63 5.71 2.40
CA LEU A 133 -12.85 4.93 2.66
C LEU A 133 -14.10 5.82 2.72
N LYS A 134 -14.00 6.94 3.46
CA LYS A 134 -15.11 7.90 3.64
C LYS A 134 -15.46 8.61 2.34
N ASP A 135 -14.46 8.99 1.55
CA ASP A 135 -14.67 9.67 0.27
C ASP A 135 -15.34 8.76 -0.74
N VAL A 136 -14.89 7.51 -0.87
CA VAL A 136 -15.55 6.55 -1.76
C VAL A 136 -16.97 6.24 -1.25
N ALA A 137 -17.18 6.16 0.07
CA ALA A 137 -18.51 5.96 0.64
C ALA A 137 -19.52 7.07 0.25
N LYS A 138 -19.08 8.32 0.11
CA LYS A 138 -19.94 9.46 -0.31
C LYS A 138 -20.44 9.31 -1.75
N GLU A 139 -19.66 8.66 -2.60
CA GLU A 139 -19.95 8.49 -4.04
C GLU A 139 -20.63 7.15 -4.37
N ALA A 140 -20.65 6.21 -3.41
CA ALA A 140 -21.12 4.85 -3.63
C ALA A 140 -22.64 4.71 -3.45
N ASN A 141 -23.19 3.58 -3.90
CA ASN A 141 -24.57 3.20 -3.57
C ASN A 141 -24.73 2.95 -2.06
N GLU A 142 -25.98 2.95 -1.59
CA GLU A 142 -26.31 2.87 -0.16
C GLU A 142 -25.62 1.69 0.57
N ALA A 143 -25.67 0.49 0.00
CA ALA A 143 -25.13 -0.71 0.65
C ALA A 143 -23.59 -0.68 0.77
N VAL A 144 -22.90 -0.24 -0.29
CA VAL A 144 -21.44 -0.02 -0.26
C VAL A 144 -21.10 1.12 0.71
N SER A 145 -21.85 2.22 0.65
CA SER A 145 -21.65 3.40 1.50
C SER A 145 -21.72 3.08 2.99
N VAL A 146 -22.74 2.32 3.42
CA VAL A 146 -22.89 1.88 4.82
C VAL A 146 -21.67 1.05 5.26
N THR A 147 -21.30 0.05 4.45
CA THR A 147 -20.17 -0.84 4.78
C THR A 147 -18.85 -0.05 4.91
N LEU A 148 -18.55 0.85 3.96
CA LEU A 148 -17.32 1.64 3.99
C LEU A 148 -17.28 2.64 5.16
N ASN A 149 -18.41 3.28 5.48
CA ASN A 149 -18.50 4.16 6.64
C ASN A 149 -18.29 3.38 7.95
N ASP A 150 -18.85 2.17 8.05
CA ASP A 150 -18.66 1.31 9.21
C ASP A 150 -17.20 0.88 9.39
N LEU A 151 -16.51 0.51 8.30
CA LEU A 151 -15.08 0.20 8.32
C LEU A 151 -14.25 1.41 8.74
N ALA A 152 -14.50 2.60 8.17
CA ALA A 152 -13.78 3.82 8.52
C ALA A 152 -14.00 4.23 9.98
N ARG A 153 -15.24 4.11 10.47
CA ARG A 153 -15.59 4.36 11.88
C ARG A 153 -14.90 3.36 12.80
N HIS A 154 -14.93 2.07 12.45
CA HIS A 154 -14.30 1.02 13.24
C HIS A 154 -12.79 1.25 13.34
N GLY A 155 -12.11 1.52 12.22
CA GLY A 155 -10.67 1.80 12.18
C GLY A 155 -10.29 3.04 12.99
N ARG A 156 -11.10 4.11 12.93
CA ARG A 156 -10.85 5.33 13.74
C ARG A 156 -10.95 5.08 15.25
N VAL A 157 -11.82 4.15 15.68
CA VAL A 157 -12.04 3.86 17.11
C VAL A 157 -11.07 2.80 17.62
N SER A 158 -10.82 1.77 16.83
CA SER A 158 -10.07 0.57 17.25
C SER A 158 -8.62 0.55 16.76
N GLY A 159 -8.25 1.49 15.88
CA GLY A 159 -7.01 1.48 15.11
C GLY A 159 -7.13 0.62 13.84
N THR A 160 -6.18 0.81 12.92
CA THR A 160 -6.02 -0.03 11.72
C THR A 160 -4.73 -0.84 11.78
N ALA A 161 -4.64 -1.92 10.98
CA ALA A 161 -3.39 -2.65 10.84
C ALA A 161 -2.29 -1.75 10.22
N VAL A 162 -2.69 -0.83 9.33
CA VAL A 162 -1.80 0.18 8.75
C VAL A 162 -1.21 1.08 9.85
N GLY A 163 -2.04 1.62 10.74
CA GLY A 163 -1.60 2.48 11.84
C GLY A 163 -0.66 1.76 12.81
N GLN A 164 -0.95 0.49 13.13
CA GLN A 164 -0.07 -0.35 13.95
C GLN A 164 1.30 -0.54 13.28
N LYS A 165 1.31 -0.91 11.99
CA LYS A 165 2.55 -1.13 11.23
C LYS A 165 3.34 0.17 11.04
N VAL A 166 2.69 1.29 10.78
CA VAL A 166 3.31 2.62 10.73
C VAL A 166 3.99 2.96 12.05
N THR A 167 3.31 2.73 13.17
CA THR A 167 3.87 2.99 14.51
C THR A 167 5.11 2.14 14.75
N GLU A 168 5.02 0.83 14.51
CA GLU A 168 6.14 -0.11 14.63
C GLU A 168 7.37 0.35 13.84
N VAL A 169 7.19 0.62 12.54
CA VAL A 169 8.29 1.02 11.66
C VAL A 169 8.83 2.40 12.02
N SER A 170 7.97 3.37 12.33
CA SER A 170 8.41 4.71 12.69
C SER A 170 9.22 4.72 14.00
N THR A 171 8.85 3.91 14.98
CA THR A 171 9.64 3.75 16.22
C THR A 171 11.02 3.17 15.92
N LEU A 172 11.09 2.10 15.11
CA LEU A 172 12.35 1.47 14.73
C LEU A 172 13.29 2.45 14.00
N LEU A 173 12.77 3.15 13.00
CA LEU A 173 13.56 4.10 12.20
C LEU A 173 14.06 5.29 13.05
N ASN A 174 13.24 5.79 13.99
CA ASN A 174 13.67 6.86 14.91
C ASN A 174 14.77 6.39 15.88
N GLN A 175 14.70 5.15 16.36
CA GLN A 175 15.76 4.56 17.20
C GLN A 175 17.07 4.46 16.43
N GLN A 176 17.04 3.88 15.22
CA GLN A 176 18.22 3.76 14.36
C GLN A 176 18.84 5.12 14.00
N LEU A 177 18.01 6.15 13.78
CA LEU A 177 18.49 7.51 13.51
C LEU A 177 19.21 8.11 14.74
N THR A 178 18.67 7.90 15.94
CA THR A 178 19.22 8.45 17.19
C THR A 178 20.54 7.78 17.57
N GLU A 179 20.64 6.46 17.43
CA GLU A 179 21.87 5.69 17.66
C GLU A 179 23.00 6.18 16.75
N ARG A 180 22.73 6.35 15.45
CA ARG A 180 23.73 6.80 14.46
C ARG A 180 24.18 8.25 14.66
N LEU A 181 23.28 9.14 15.10
CA LEU A 181 23.65 10.52 15.43
C LEU A 181 24.58 10.60 16.65
N SER A 182 24.45 9.66 17.58
CA SER A 182 25.32 9.57 18.77
C SER A 182 26.75 9.15 18.41
N ASP A 183 26.90 8.31 17.36
CA ASP A 183 28.20 7.82 16.89
C ASP A 183 28.93 8.81 15.94
N THR A 184 28.23 9.83 15.42
CA THR A 184 28.76 10.75 14.39
C THR A 184 29.23 12.10 14.97
N VAL A 185 29.92 12.10 16.12
CA VAL A 185 30.63 13.30 16.62
C VAL A 185 32.07 13.40 16.07
N ALA A 186 32.61 12.35 15.43
CA ALA A 186 34.02 12.31 15.02
C ALA A 186 34.33 12.35 13.51
N ALA A 187 33.35 12.26 12.61
CA ALA A 187 33.61 12.26 11.16
C ALA A 187 32.91 13.44 10.47
N GLY A 188 33.59 14.59 10.47
CA GLY A 188 33.16 15.78 9.75
C GLY A 188 33.10 15.57 8.24
N VAL A 189 32.00 16.06 7.67
CA VAL A 189 31.79 16.57 6.31
C VAL A 189 32.98 16.44 5.36
N ASP A 190 32.92 15.54 4.37
CA ASP A 190 32.98 15.88 2.95
C ASP A 190 32.82 14.63 2.07
N SER A 191 31.64 14.42 1.50
CA SER A 191 31.50 13.55 0.33
C SER A 191 30.28 13.99 -0.46
N ALA A 192 30.52 14.76 -1.52
CA ALA A 192 29.53 15.03 -2.55
C ALA A 192 29.22 13.73 -3.31
N ALA A 193 28.47 12.82 -2.70
CA ALA A 193 28.02 11.60 -3.35
C ALA A 193 26.72 11.88 -4.12
N LYS A 194 26.87 12.31 -5.37
CA LYS A 194 25.78 12.30 -6.37
C LYS A 194 25.44 10.85 -6.76
N VAL A 195 24.76 10.14 -5.87
CA VAL A 195 24.00 8.94 -6.22
C VAL A 195 22.67 9.02 -5.46
N THR A 196 21.73 9.77 -6.02
CA THR A 196 20.35 9.79 -5.51
C THR A 196 19.65 8.52 -6.00
N ARG A 197 19.84 7.39 -5.31
CA ARG A 197 18.87 6.29 -5.42
C ARG A 197 17.68 6.67 -4.55
N ASN A 198 16.54 7.01 -5.16
CA ASN A 198 15.34 7.36 -4.39
C ASN A 198 14.88 6.15 -3.58
N LEU A 199 14.61 6.32 -2.27
CA LEU A 199 13.99 5.28 -1.42
C LEU A 199 12.74 4.70 -2.06
N ALA A 200 11.95 5.53 -2.73
CA ALA A 200 10.75 5.10 -3.46
C ALA A 200 11.05 4.01 -4.50
N TYR A 201 12.20 4.06 -5.21
CA TYR A 201 12.56 3.00 -6.17
C TYR A 201 12.98 1.71 -5.48
N ALA A 202 13.72 1.81 -4.36
CA ALA A 202 14.09 0.63 -3.58
C ALA A 202 12.84 -0.04 -2.98
N ALA A 203 11.94 0.74 -2.37
CA ALA A 203 10.68 0.26 -1.82
C ALA A 203 9.78 -0.34 -2.92
N ALA A 204 9.72 0.27 -4.11
CA ALA A 204 9.01 -0.30 -5.26
C ALA A 204 9.57 -1.68 -5.66
N GLY A 205 10.89 -1.85 -5.64
CA GLY A 205 11.53 -3.15 -5.87
C GLY A 205 11.17 -4.21 -4.82
N PHE A 206 11.09 -3.84 -3.53
CA PHE A 206 10.60 -4.74 -2.48
C PHE A 206 9.12 -5.10 -2.67
N LEU A 207 8.29 -4.14 -3.08
CA LEU A 207 6.88 -4.38 -3.36
C LEU A 207 6.67 -5.32 -4.55
N ASP A 208 7.43 -5.15 -5.63
CA ASP A 208 7.43 -6.06 -6.78
C ASP A 208 7.82 -7.47 -6.33
N ALA A 209 8.85 -7.61 -5.50
CA ALA A 209 9.25 -8.89 -4.92
C ALA A 209 8.16 -9.51 -4.02
N PHE A 210 7.43 -8.71 -3.24
CA PHE A 210 6.29 -9.18 -2.44
C PHE A 210 5.14 -9.66 -3.33
N ALA A 211 4.82 -8.92 -4.40
CA ALA A 211 3.79 -9.30 -5.35
C ALA A 211 4.13 -10.63 -6.05
N GLN A 212 5.38 -10.81 -6.50
CA GLN A 212 5.85 -12.04 -7.16
C GLN A 212 5.72 -13.26 -6.24
N LYS A 213 6.16 -13.16 -4.98
CA LYS A 213 6.04 -14.25 -4.01
C LYS A 213 4.59 -14.65 -3.73
N LEU A 214 3.67 -13.68 -3.69
CA LEU A 214 2.24 -13.96 -3.50
C LEU A 214 1.64 -14.66 -4.73
N ASN A 215 2.03 -14.24 -5.94
CA ASN A 215 1.59 -14.86 -7.18
C ASN A 215 2.08 -16.31 -7.32
N GLU A 216 3.34 -16.58 -6.96
CA GLU A 216 3.90 -17.94 -6.91
C GLU A 216 3.16 -18.84 -5.92
N LYS A 217 2.82 -18.31 -4.73
CA LYS A 217 2.05 -19.06 -3.73
C LYS A 217 0.64 -19.40 -4.23
N SER A 218 -0.05 -18.45 -4.86
CA SER A 218 -1.40 -18.65 -5.40
C SER A 218 -1.42 -19.70 -6.54
N THR A 219 -0.47 -19.63 -7.47
CA THR A 219 -0.34 -20.60 -8.57
C THR A 219 0.04 -22.01 -8.09
N SER A 220 0.90 -22.11 -7.07
CA SER A 220 1.24 -23.39 -6.43
C SER A 220 0.02 -24.03 -5.73
N ASN A 221 -0.78 -23.23 -5.02
CA ASN A 221 -1.97 -23.72 -4.31
C ASN A 221 -3.11 -24.14 -5.25
N SER A 222 -3.20 -23.54 -6.45
CA SER A 222 -4.14 -23.96 -7.49
C SER A 222 -3.76 -25.30 -8.14
N ASN A 223 -2.46 -25.58 -8.27
CA ASN A 223 -1.95 -26.83 -8.85
C ASN A 223 -2.02 -28.03 -7.88
N SER A 224 -1.87 -27.81 -6.57
CA SER A 224 -2.04 -28.87 -5.56
C SER A 224 -3.49 -29.35 -5.45
N ASN A 225 -4.48 -28.46 -5.64
CA ASN A 225 -5.91 -28.80 -5.63
C ASN A 225 -6.42 -29.49 -6.91
N LYS A 226 -5.60 -29.62 -7.95
CA LYS A 226 -5.92 -30.35 -9.19
C LYS A 226 -5.38 -31.78 -9.25
N SER A 227 -4.59 -32.18 -8.24
CA SER A 227 -3.94 -33.50 -8.17
C SER A 227 -4.52 -34.43 -7.09
N GLN A 228 -5.75 -34.16 -6.61
CA GLN A 228 -6.50 -35.02 -5.71
C GLN A 228 -7.86 -35.40 -6.29
#